data_AF-A0A7S1T1J0-F1
#
_entry.id   AF-A0A7S1T1J0-F1
#
_cell.length_a   1.000
_cell.length_b   1.000
_cell.length_c   1.000
_cell.angle_alpha   90.00
_cell.angle_beta   90.00
_cell.angle_gamma   90.00
#
_symmetry.space_group_name_H-M   'P 1'
#
loop_
_entity.id
_entity.type
_entity.pdbx_description
1 polymer ?
#
loop_
_entity_poly.entity_id
_entity_poly.type
_entity_poly.pdbx_seq_one_letter_code
_entity_poly.pdbx_strand_id
1 'polypeptide(L)'
;MVYNSTSRNFISDPEHFDTVYNNVITIRQAGLALLLRKLPPFMRRHGVFLYGMSEGAVVLSSFNDEMYADMMRGRIICSYSCEQNYWNYNRPEDAGIAGSPTIPSLNIIGYSDEYFGYQDSVSTSVASVGEYPPITGNAFDAFVAAGLEWGLVAHLEGGRHGLTWTHDTVIRELLSDFLERPQYTCRQIPHLWGHTKTLQDEITRVRRSVEGKVMYIRVRPPTAEEVVVPQEGRDDSLANILNMLNRRLYQLEHEQPTTPLGAGEGEGADTRLLWDFDAELSALVEGEKEKAEGR
;
A
#
# COMPACT_ATOMS: atom_id res chain seq x y z
N MET A 1 -0.46 -4.43 -16.28
CA MET A 1 0.99 -4.71 -16.37
C MET A 1 1.35 -5.40 -15.07
N VAL A 2 1.69 -6.69 -15.10
CA VAL A 2 1.86 -7.49 -13.87
C VAL A 2 3.36 -7.70 -13.65
N TYR A 3 3.86 -7.20 -12.53
CA TYR A 3 5.26 -7.33 -12.16
C TYR A 3 5.49 -8.61 -11.37
N ASN A 4 6.37 -9.48 -11.87
CA ASN A 4 6.91 -10.57 -11.06
C ASN A 4 8.13 -10.05 -10.29
N SER A 5 7.87 -9.44 -9.13
CA SER A 5 8.87 -8.86 -8.23
C SER A 5 9.64 -9.95 -7.49
N THR A 6 10.51 -10.67 -8.20
CA THR A 6 11.54 -11.49 -7.54
C THR A 6 12.87 -10.75 -7.58
N SER A 7 13.66 -10.89 -6.51
CA SER A 7 15.02 -10.34 -6.46
C SER A 7 15.87 -10.81 -7.63
N ARG A 8 15.71 -12.08 -8.06
CA ARG A 8 16.43 -12.65 -9.20
C ARG A 8 16.20 -11.85 -10.49
N ASN A 9 14.95 -11.52 -10.81
CA ASN A 9 14.62 -10.81 -12.05
C ASN A 9 15.23 -9.40 -12.03
N PHE A 10 15.08 -8.70 -10.91
CA PHE A 10 15.66 -7.37 -10.75
C PHE A 10 17.19 -7.39 -10.90
N ILE A 11 17.85 -8.32 -10.22
CA ILE A 11 19.32 -8.45 -10.25
C ILE A 11 19.83 -8.79 -11.66
N SER A 12 19.06 -9.53 -12.45
CA SER A 12 19.46 -9.88 -13.83
C SER A 12 19.40 -8.72 -14.82
N ASP A 13 18.53 -7.74 -14.59
CA ASP A 13 18.36 -6.58 -15.48
C ASP A 13 17.87 -5.34 -14.71
N PRO A 14 18.74 -4.74 -13.87
CA PRO A 14 18.34 -3.64 -12.99
C PRO A 14 17.92 -2.38 -13.76
N GLU A 15 18.52 -2.11 -14.92
CA GLU A 15 18.21 -0.93 -15.74
C GLU A 15 16.80 -1.00 -16.34
N HIS A 16 16.39 -2.19 -16.82
CA HIS A 16 15.03 -2.39 -17.30
C HIS A 16 14.00 -2.16 -16.20
N PHE A 17 14.17 -2.83 -15.04
CA PHE A 17 13.21 -2.69 -13.94
C PHE A 17 13.18 -1.29 -13.36
N ASP A 18 14.33 -0.63 -13.23
CA ASP A 18 14.41 0.76 -12.81
C ASP A 18 13.63 1.68 -13.76
N THR A 19 13.84 1.55 -15.08
CA THR A 19 13.08 2.31 -16.08
C THR A 19 11.58 2.12 -15.90
N VAL A 20 11.16 0.87 -15.68
CA VAL A 20 9.75 0.53 -15.55
C VAL A 20 9.14 1.07 -14.26
N TYR A 21 9.79 0.88 -13.10
CA TYR A 21 9.33 1.41 -11.82
C TYR A 21 9.29 2.94 -11.82
N ASN A 22 10.29 3.59 -12.41
CA ASN A 22 10.34 5.05 -12.54
C ASN A 22 9.17 5.58 -13.37
N ASN A 23 8.83 4.91 -14.48
CA ASN A 23 7.67 5.26 -15.29
C ASN A 23 6.36 5.09 -14.51
N VAL A 24 6.22 4.01 -13.75
CA VAL A 24 5.06 3.76 -12.89
C VAL A 24 4.91 4.86 -11.84
N ILE A 25 5.96 5.15 -11.07
CA ILE A 25 5.94 6.20 -10.04
C ILE A 25 5.52 7.53 -10.65
N THR A 26 6.17 7.93 -11.75
CA THR A 26 5.91 9.21 -12.43
C THR A 26 4.46 9.32 -12.92
N ILE A 27 3.96 8.32 -13.63
CA ILE A 27 2.59 8.34 -14.17
C ILE A 27 1.56 8.32 -13.04
N ARG A 28 1.76 7.51 -12.00
CA ARG A 28 0.82 7.39 -10.87
C ARG A 28 0.79 8.66 -10.03
N GLN A 29 1.93 9.30 -9.78
CA GLN A 29 1.98 10.60 -9.11
C GLN A 29 1.29 11.70 -9.92
N ALA A 30 1.49 11.73 -11.24
CA ALA A 30 0.77 12.67 -12.11
C ALA A 30 -0.75 12.44 -12.06
N GLY A 31 -1.19 11.18 -12.06
CA GLY A 31 -2.59 10.79 -11.89
C GLY A 31 -3.16 11.23 -10.53
N LEU A 32 -2.42 11.01 -9.44
CA LEU A 32 -2.80 11.43 -8.10
C LEU A 32 -2.93 12.96 -8.01
N ALA A 33 -1.97 13.71 -8.55
CA ALA A 33 -2.04 15.17 -8.61
C ALA A 33 -3.25 15.66 -9.41
N LEU A 34 -3.56 15.03 -10.55
CA LEU A 34 -4.73 15.36 -11.35
C LEU A 34 -6.04 15.11 -10.58
N LEU A 35 -6.14 13.98 -9.87
CA LEU A 35 -7.29 13.64 -9.04
C LEU A 35 -7.49 14.67 -7.94
N LEU A 36 -6.43 14.98 -7.17
CA LEU A 36 -6.47 15.97 -6.08
C LEU A 36 -6.91 17.36 -6.56
N ARG A 37 -6.44 17.79 -7.74
CA ARG A 37 -6.87 19.06 -8.37
C ARG A 37 -8.34 19.08 -8.75
N LYS A 38 -8.90 17.93 -9.12
CA LYS A 38 -10.29 17.78 -9.57
C LYS A 38 -11.28 17.49 -8.45
N LEU A 39 -10.82 17.35 -7.20
CA LEU A 39 -11.72 17.08 -6.09
C LEU A 39 -12.81 18.17 -5.95
N PRO A 40 -14.09 17.78 -5.79
CA PRO A 40 -15.17 18.71 -5.52
C PRO A 40 -14.86 19.61 -4.31
N PRO A 41 -15.36 20.87 -4.29
CA PRO A 41 -15.10 21.78 -3.17
C PRO A 41 -15.48 21.23 -1.79
N PHE A 42 -16.53 20.41 -1.68
CA PHE A 42 -16.91 19.82 -0.39
C PHE A 42 -15.86 18.85 0.14
N MET A 43 -15.29 17.98 -0.71
CA MET A 43 -14.22 17.06 -0.32
C MET A 43 -12.97 17.81 0.11
N ARG A 44 -12.59 18.88 -0.59
CA ARG A 44 -11.45 19.72 -0.21
C ARG A 44 -11.65 20.39 1.15
N ARG A 45 -12.88 20.83 1.47
CA ARG A 45 -13.21 21.43 2.77
C ARG A 45 -13.21 20.43 3.92
N HIS A 46 -13.77 19.23 3.70
CA HIS A 46 -13.72 18.18 4.72
C HIS A 46 -12.30 17.62 4.88
N GLY A 47 -11.54 17.62 3.80
CA GLY A 47 -10.22 17.05 3.69
C GLY A 47 -10.28 15.58 3.29
N VAL A 48 -9.13 15.05 2.88
CA VAL A 48 -8.99 13.68 2.36
C VAL A 48 -7.85 12.96 3.05
N PHE A 49 -7.99 11.65 3.18
CA PHE A 49 -6.88 10.75 3.51
C PHE A 49 -6.40 10.08 2.24
N LEU A 50 -5.09 9.94 2.11
CA LEU A 50 -4.49 9.13 1.05
C LEU A 50 -4.04 7.80 1.63
N TYR A 51 -4.39 6.72 0.93
CA TYR A 51 -3.98 5.36 1.28
C TYR A 51 -3.23 4.76 0.10
N GLY A 52 -2.05 4.25 0.36
CA GLY A 52 -1.26 3.47 -0.59
C GLY A 52 -0.86 2.15 0.05
N MET A 53 -0.93 1.06 -0.72
CA MET A 53 -0.44 -0.26 -0.33
C MET A 53 0.58 -0.74 -1.35
N SER A 54 1.70 -1.32 -0.90
CA SER A 54 2.74 -1.87 -1.77
C SER A 54 3.24 -0.82 -2.79
N GLU A 55 3.14 -1.07 -4.10
CA GLU A 55 3.42 -0.07 -5.16
C GLU A 55 2.72 1.28 -4.92
N GLY A 56 1.44 1.27 -4.52
CA GLY A 56 0.70 2.50 -4.26
C GLY A 56 1.27 3.27 -3.06
N ALA A 57 1.88 2.57 -2.11
CA ALA A 57 2.58 3.17 -0.97
C ALA A 57 3.91 3.79 -1.38
N VAL A 58 4.63 3.20 -2.34
CA VAL A 58 5.82 3.80 -2.97
C VAL A 58 5.44 5.14 -3.59
N VAL A 59 4.43 5.14 -4.47
CA VAL A 59 3.92 6.35 -5.15
C VAL A 59 3.53 7.42 -4.15
N LEU A 60 2.78 7.05 -3.10
CA LEU A 60 2.30 7.99 -2.08
C LEU A 60 3.44 8.56 -1.24
N SER A 61 4.42 7.74 -0.86
CA SER A 61 5.53 8.17 -0.02
C SER A 61 6.43 9.21 -0.69
N SER A 62 6.67 9.07 -1.99
CA SER A 62 7.52 9.98 -2.79
C SER A 62 6.74 11.13 -3.43
N PHE A 63 5.42 11.19 -3.22
CA PHE A 63 4.59 12.24 -3.80
C PHE A 63 4.80 13.59 -3.09
N ASN A 64 5.28 14.60 -3.81
CA ASN A 64 5.37 15.95 -3.27
C ASN A 64 3.97 16.60 -3.19
N ASP A 65 3.38 16.52 -2.01
CA ASP A 65 2.02 17.01 -1.72
C ASP A 65 1.96 18.36 -1.00
N GLU A 66 3.06 19.11 -0.95
CA GLU A 66 3.13 20.38 -0.21
C GLU A 66 2.03 21.36 -0.64
N MET A 67 1.73 21.43 -1.94
CA MET A 67 0.67 22.27 -2.50
C MET A 67 -0.76 21.82 -2.14
N TYR A 68 -0.92 20.65 -1.54
CA TYR A 68 -2.20 20.03 -1.17
C TYR A 68 -2.36 19.88 0.35
N ALA A 69 -1.38 20.34 1.15
CA ALA A 69 -1.33 20.11 2.58
C ALA A 69 -2.59 20.56 3.32
N ASP A 70 -3.17 21.69 2.94
CA ASP A 70 -4.38 22.25 3.58
C ASP A 70 -5.62 21.34 3.48
N MET A 71 -5.68 20.45 2.48
CA MET A 71 -6.79 19.50 2.33
C MET A 71 -6.44 18.07 2.74
N MET A 72 -5.19 17.75 3.04
CA MET A 72 -4.79 16.40 3.42
C MET A 72 -4.87 16.21 4.93
N ARG A 73 -5.70 15.27 5.36
CA ARG A 73 -5.88 14.91 6.77
C ARG A 73 -4.88 13.86 7.25
N GLY A 74 -4.34 13.07 6.32
CA GLY A 74 -3.25 12.15 6.61
C GLY A 74 -2.87 11.26 5.42
N ARG A 75 -1.73 10.59 5.56
CA ARG A 75 -1.21 9.55 4.67
C ARG A 75 -1.19 8.22 5.40
N ILE A 76 -1.60 7.16 4.72
CA ILE A 76 -1.49 5.79 5.21
C ILE A 76 -0.66 5.00 4.20
N ILE A 77 0.52 4.59 4.63
CA ILE A 77 1.54 3.89 3.84
C ILE A 77 1.59 2.46 4.34
N CYS A 78 0.96 1.56 3.60
CA CYS A 78 0.77 0.17 3.98
C CYS A 78 1.71 -0.75 3.19
N SER A 79 2.35 -1.69 3.89
CA SER A 79 3.25 -2.70 3.29
C SER A 79 4.35 -2.09 2.42
N TYR A 80 4.99 -1.02 2.90
CA TYR A 80 6.17 -0.39 2.29
C TYR A 80 7.03 0.28 3.37
N SER A 81 8.35 0.14 3.29
CA SER A 81 9.27 0.60 4.34
C SER A 81 9.73 2.04 4.19
N CYS A 82 9.47 2.72 3.06
CA CYS A 82 10.00 4.06 2.78
C CYS A 82 11.53 4.15 2.79
N GLU A 83 12.22 3.03 2.57
CA GLU A 83 13.67 2.95 2.46
C GLU A 83 14.08 2.84 1.00
N GLN A 84 15.34 3.17 0.69
CA GLN A 84 15.87 2.93 -0.64
C GLN A 84 15.93 1.43 -0.91
N ASN A 85 15.31 0.97 -2.01
CA ASN A 85 15.19 -0.42 -2.40
C ASN A 85 15.07 -0.55 -3.93
N TYR A 86 14.67 -1.73 -4.41
CA TYR A 86 14.57 -2.05 -5.83
C TYR A 86 13.57 -1.18 -6.63
N TRP A 87 12.60 -0.52 -5.97
CA TRP A 87 11.66 0.40 -6.63
C TRP A 87 12.25 1.77 -6.99
N ASN A 88 13.27 2.21 -6.26
CA ASN A 88 13.90 3.52 -6.38
C ASN A 88 15.42 3.39 -6.44
N TYR A 89 15.87 2.32 -7.11
CA TYR A 89 17.26 1.88 -7.15
C TYR A 89 18.19 2.96 -7.70
N ASN A 90 17.87 3.56 -8.86
CA ASN A 90 18.63 4.68 -9.44
C ASN A 90 18.08 6.06 -9.06
N ARG A 91 17.05 6.12 -8.20
CA ARG A 91 16.41 7.36 -7.74
C ARG A 91 16.32 7.42 -6.22
N PRO A 92 17.46 7.44 -5.50
CA PRO A 92 17.48 7.54 -4.04
C PRO A 92 16.62 8.68 -3.48
N GLU A 93 16.45 9.77 -4.25
CA GLU A 93 15.61 10.90 -3.88
C GLU A 93 14.10 10.57 -3.79
N ASP A 94 13.66 9.48 -4.44
CA ASP A 94 12.30 8.95 -4.33
C ASP A 94 12.17 7.98 -3.13
N ALA A 95 13.23 7.74 -2.35
CA ALA A 95 13.13 7.06 -1.07
C ALA A 95 12.71 8.03 0.05
N GLY A 96 12.13 7.50 1.12
CA GLY A 96 11.70 8.29 2.26
C GLY A 96 10.28 8.83 2.12
N ILE A 97 10.07 10.04 2.64
CA ILE A 97 8.79 10.75 2.61
C ILE A 97 9.00 12.15 2.03
N ALA A 98 8.30 12.43 0.93
CA ALA A 98 8.30 13.73 0.28
C ALA A 98 7.11 14.59 0.74
N GLY A 99 7.14 15.88 0.38
CA GLY A 99 6.04 16.82 0.59
C GLY A 99 6.00 17.41 2.00
N SER A 100 4.79 17.74 2.46
CA SER A 100 4.64 18.51 3.70
C SER A 100 4.95 17.67 4.95
N PRO A 101 5.76 18.16 5.91
CA PRO A 101 6.00 17.49 7.18
C PRO A 101 4.83 17.61 8.17
N THR A 102 3.86 18.50 7.91
CA THR A 102 2.73 18.76 8.81
C THR A 102 1.58 17.76 8.63
N ILE A 103 1.57 17.01 7.52
CA ILE A 103 0.54 16.01 7.25
C ILE A 103 0.81 14.76 8.10
N PRO A 104 -0.15 14.34 8.95
CA PRO A 104 0.00 13.12 9.72
C PRO A 104 0.23 11.90 8.84
N SER A 105 1.22 11.09 9.18
CA SER A 105 1.59 9.93 8.37
C SER A 105 1.63 8.67 9.24
N LEU A 106 0.93 7.64 8.77
CA LEU A 106 0.88 6.31 9.36
C LEU A 106 1.56 5.32 8.42
N ASN A 107 2.56 4.60 8.92
CA ASN A 107 3.13 3.43 8.25
C ASN A 107 2.64 2.16 8.95
N ILE A 108 2.13 1.20 8.19
CA ILE A 108 1.71 -0.11 8.67
C ILE A 108 2.46 -1.16 7.85
N ILE A 109 3.32 -1.95 8.47
CA ILE A 109 4.13 -2.94 7.74
C ILE A 109 4.32 -4.21 8.55
N GLY A 110 4.33 -5.33 7.84
CA GLY A 110 4.62 -6.65 8.42
C GLY A 110 6.10 -6.82 8.66
N TYR A 111 6.44 -7.37 9.82
CA TYR A 111 7.83 -7.68 10.16
C TYR A 111 8.46 -8.69 9.20
N SER A 112 7.64 -9.60 8.67
CA SER A 112 8.02 -10.65 7.72
C SER A 112 7.45 -10.37 6.32
N ASP A 113 7.28 -9.10 5.96
CA ASP A 113 6.89 -8.69 4.61
C ASP A 113 7.96 -9.14 3.59
N GLU A 114 7.53 -9.93 2.61
CA GLU A 114 8.39 -10.62 1.65
C GLU A 114 8.97 -9.68 0.59
N TYR A 115 8.48 -8.45 0.50
CA TYR A 115 8.91 -7.48 -0.50
C TYR A 115 9.71 -6.35 0.14
N PHE A 116 9.22 -5.80 1.25
CA PHE A 116 9.75 -4.59 1.87
C PHE A 116 10.16 -4.78 3.34
N GLY A 117 10.00 -5.98 3.89
CA GLY A 117 10.33 -6.28 5.28
C GLY A 117 11.83 -6.41 5.53
N TYR A 118 12.16 -6.53 6.82
CA TYR A 118 13.54 -6.62 7.32
C TYR A 118 14.23 -7.96 7.01
N GLN A 119 13.46 -9.05 6.86
CA GLN A 119 14.01 -10.41 6.77
C GLN A 119 13.61 -11.08 5.46
N ASP A 120 14.61 -11.62 4.74
CA ASP A 120 14.43 -12.44 3.55
C ASP A 120 13.50 -11.83 2.49
N SER A 121 13.46 -10.50 2.42
CA SER A 121 12.62 -9.77 1.49
C SER A 121 13.34 -9.53 0.16
N VAL A 122 12.57 -9.18 -0.87
CA VAL A 122 13.12 -8.71 -2.14
C VAL A 122 14.01 -7.48 -1.91
N SER A 123 13.57 -6.52 -1.10
CA SER A 123 14.33 -5.32 -0.76
C SER A 123 15.65 -5.65 -0.09
N THR A 124 15.67 -6.54 0.91
CA THR A 124 16.92 -6.94 1.58
C THR A 124 17.84 -7.69 0.64
N SER A 125 17.28 -8.54 -0.23
CA SER A 125 18.06 -9.30 -1.21
C SER A 125 18.74 -8.38 -2.22
N VAL A 126 18.01 -7.40 -2.77
CA VAL A 126 18.56 -6.43 -3.72
C VAL A 126 19.55 -5.49 -3.03
N ALA A 127 19.23 -5.02 -1.81
CA ALA A 127 20.15 -4.19 -1.02
C ALA A 127 21.46 -4.91 -0.70
N SER A 128 21.44 -6.24 -0.50
CA SER A 128 22.65 -7.01 -0.16
C SER A 128 23.65 -7.16 -1.31
N VAL A 129 23.19 -7.04 -2.55
CA VAL A 129 24.04 -7.10 -3.74
C VAL A 129 24.31 -5.71 -4.32
N GLY A 130 23.55 -4.70 -3.90
CA GLY A 130 23.81 -3.30 -4.21
C GLY A 130 24.62 -2.59 -3.13
N GLU A 131 25.04 -1.36 -3.40
CA GLU A 131 25.78 -0.53 -2.45
C GLU A 131 24.84 0.34 -1.59
N TYR A 132 23.75 -0.25 -1.08
CA TYR A 132 22.70 0.48 -0.35
C TYR A 132 22.80 0.31 1.17
N PRO A 133 22.22 1.24 1.95
CA PRO A 133 22.01 1.03 3.38
C PRO A 133 21.20 -0.24 3.66
N PRO A 134 21.47 -0.94 4.77
CA PRO A 134 20.66 -2.06 5.20
C PRO A 134 19.18 -1.67 5.37
N ILE A 135 18.28 -2.46 4.81
CA ILE A 135 16.82 -2.33 4.99
C ILE A 135 16.48 -2.68 6.45
N THR A 136 15.79 -1.78 7.14
CA THR A 136 15.24 -1.98 8.50
C THR A 136 13.80 -2.48 8.47
N GLY A 137 13.13 -2.40 7.32
CA GLY A 137 11.79 -2.94 7.07
C GLY A 137 10.67 -2.07 7.62
N ASN A 138 10.91 -0.78 7.87
CA ASN A 138 9.89 0.15 8.37
C ASN A 138 10.27 1.62 8.11
N ALA A 139 9.28 2.51 8.16
CA ALA A 139 9.47 3.92 7.80
C ALA A 139 9.97 4.83 8.93
N PHE A 140 10.43 4.30 10.08
CA PHE A 140 10.70 5.16 11.25
C PHE A 140 11.83 6.15 11.00
N ASP A 141 12.98 5.68 10.53
CA ASP A 141 14.12 6.56 10.29
C ASP A 141 13.85 7.51 9.10
N ALA A 142 13.09 7.05 8.09
CA ALA A 142 12.59 7.90 7.00
C ALA A 142 11.67 9.03 7.50
N PHE A 143 10.73 8.73 8.38
CA PHE A 143 9.83 9.72 8.99
C PHE A 143 10.59 10.74 9.83
N VAL A 144 11.63 10.30 10.54
CA VAL A 144 12.51 11.19 11.32
C VAL A 144 13.33 12.09 10.39
N ALA A 145 13.93 11.52 9.34
CA ALA A 145 14.73 12.26 8.37
C ALA A 145 13.91 13.31 7.61
N ALA A 146 12.64 13.00 7.27
CA ALA A 146 11.71 13.93 6.65
C ALA A 146 11.20 15.03 7.60
N GLY A 147 11.53 14.97 8.89
CA GLY A 147 11.14 15.99 9.87
C GLY A 147 9.64 16.04 10.14
N LEU A 148 8.92 14.91 9.98
CA LEU A 148 7.48 14.86 10.18
C LEU A 148 7.08 15.34 11.58
N GLU A 149 6.01 16.12 11.68
CA GLU A 149 5.46 16.59 12.96
C GLU A 149 4.63 15.52 13.68
N TRP A 150 4.06 14.60 12.90
CA TRP A 150 3.07 13.61 13.33
C TRP A 150 3.29 12.28 12.59
N GLY A 151 4.30 11.52 12.99
CA GLY A 151 4.60 10.21 12.40
C GLY A 151 4.25 9.04 13.31
N LEU A 152 3.59 8.01 12.78
CA LEU A 152 3.39 6.74 13.47
C LEU A 152 3.81 5.58 12.58
N VAL A 153 4.65 4.70 13.12
CA VAL A 153 5.04 3.44 12.47
C VAL A 153 4.52 2.29 13.31
N ALA A 154 3.63 1.48 12.75
CA ALA A 154 3.18 0.22 13.30
C ALA A 154 3.90 -0.92 12.56
N HIS A 155 4.72 -1.67 13.30
CA HIS A 155 5.48 -2.80 12.78
C HIS A 155 4.96 -4.11 13.40
N LEU A 156 4.31 -4.94 12.59
CA LEU A 156 3.45 -6.04 13.04
C LEU A 156 4.23 -7.36 13.01
N GLU A 157 4.53 -7.93 14.18
CA GLU A 157 5.30 -9.18 14.28
C GLU A 157 4.57 -10.35 13.63
N GLY A 158 5.26 -11.14 12.81
CA GLY A 158 4.64 -12.22 12.05
C GLY A 158 3.69 -11.75 10.92
N GLY A 159 3.47 -10.43 10.80
CA GLY A 159 2.76 -9.84 9.67
C GLY A 159 3.55 -10.03 8.39
N ARG A 160 2.86 -10.43 7.31
CA ARG A 160 3.39 -10.58 5.95
C ARG A 160 2.89 -9.43 5.07
N HIS A 161 3.16 -9.45 3.76
CA HIS A 161 2.72 -8.38 2.85
C HIS A 161 1.21 -8.12 2.87
N GLY A 162 0.40 -9.18 3.05
CA GLY A 162 -1.04 -9.10 3.30
C GLY A 162 -1.37 -9.09 4.79
N LEU A 163 -1.41 -7.90 5.40
CA LEU A 163 -1.51 -7.75 6.86
C LEU A 163 -2.88 -8.11 7.44
N THR A 164 -3.95 -7.93 6.67
CA THR A 164 -5.34 -8.14 7.13
C THR A 164 -5.65 -9.59 7.51
N TRP A 165 -4.90 -10.56 6.98
CA TRP A 165 -5.08 -11.98 7.32
C TRP A 165 -4.61 -12.35 8.73
N THR A 166 -3.67 -11.56 9.25
CA THR A 166 -2.96 -11.87 10.50
C THR A 166 -3.33 -10.88 11.60
N HIS A 167 -3.62 -9.62 11.28
CA HIS A 167 -3.77 -8.57 12.29
C HIS A 167 -5.04 -7.72 12.08
N ASP A 168 -6.13 -8.31 11.58
CA ASP A 168 -7.37 -7.59 11.23
C ASP A 168 -7.86 -6.65 12.34
N THR A 169 -8.02 -7.17 13.57
CA THR A 169 -8.47 -6.39 14.72
C THR A 169 -7.56 -5.19 14.98
N VAL A 170 -6.25 -5.40 15.05
CA VAL A 170 -5.30 -4.30 15.33
C VAL A 170 -5.31 -3.27 14.22
N ILE A 171 -5.34 -3.70 12.95
CA ILE A 171 -5.37 -2.80 11.80
C ILE A 171 -6.66 -1.99 11.81
N ARG A 172 -7.81 -2.62 12.08
CA ARG A 172 -9.11 -1.95 12.13
C ARG A 172 -9.13 -0.87 13.21
N GLU A 173 -8.71 -1.18 14.43
CA GLU A 173 -8.67 -0.21 15.53
C GLU A 173 -7.67 0.92 15.23
N LEU A 174 -6.48 0.58 14.72
CA LEU A 174 -5.45 1.57 14.34
C LEU A 174 -5.94 2.53 13.25
N LEU A 175 -6.57 2.00 12.20
CA LEU A 175 -7.13 2.81 11.13
C LEU A 175 -8.30 3.66 11.63
N SER A 176 -9.18 3.11 12.47
CA SER A 176 -10.29 3.87 13.06
C SER A 176 -9.77 5.06 13.87
N ASP A 177 -8.82 4.83 14.78
CA ASP A 177 -8.20 5.89 15.59
C ASP A 177 -7.45 6.91 14.72
N PHE A 178 -6.72 6.45 13.70
CA PHE A 178 -5.97 7.35 12.82
C PHE A 178 -6.89 8.22 11.96
N LEU A 179 -7.98 7.66 11.43
CA LEU A 179 -8.94 8.41 10.60
C LEU A 179 -9.74 9.42 11.41
N GLU A 180 -10.04 9.12 12.68
CA GLU A 180 -10.78 10.03 13.56
C GLU A 180 -9.89 11.18 14.09
N ARG A 181 -8.66 10.86 14.51
CA ARG A 181 -7.79 11.80 15.25
C ARG A 181 -6.30 11.61 14.94
N PRO A 182 -5.86 11.80 13.69
CA PRO A 182 -4.56 11.33 13.20
C PRO A 182 -3.37 11.86 14.01
N GLN A 183 -3.37 13.15 14.34
CA GLN A 183 -2.31 13.79 15.13
C GLN A 183 -2.20 13.21 16.54
N TYR A 184 -3.35 12.97 17.19
CA TYR A 184 -3.40 12.42 18.53
C TYR A 184 -2.93 10.96 18.53
N THR A 185 -3.43 10.17 17.58
CA THR A 185 -3.01 8.78 17.33
C THR A 185 -1.49 8.70 17.16
N CYS A 186 -0.88 9.56 16.34
CA CYS A 186 0.57 9.58 16.16
C CYS A 186 1.38 9.81 17.43
N ARG A 187 0.83 10.53 18.42
CA ARG A 187 1.55 10.87 19.66
C ARG A 187 1.22 10.00 20.86
N GLN A 188 0.02 9.41 20.87
CA GLN A 188 -0.59 8.87 22.08
C GLN A 188 -1.24 7.50 21.89
N ILE A 189 -0.96 6.75 20.82
CA ILE A 189 -1.57 5.43 20.61
C ILE A 189 -1.43 4.47 21.82
N PRO A 190 -0.31 4.40 22.57
CA PRO A 190 -0.24 3.54 23.75
C PRO A 190 -1.15 4.01 24.88
N HIS A 191 -1.40 5.32 24.99
CA HIS A 191 -2.33 5.87 25.97
C HIS A 191 -3.78 5.60 25.56
N LEU A 192 -4.12 5.78 24.27
CA LEU A 192 -5.43 5.45 23.71
C LEU A 192 -5.80 4.00 23.99
N TRP A 193 -4.89 3.08 23.66
CA TRP A 193 -5.11 1.65 23.80
C TRP A 193 -4.95 1.14 25.23
N GLY A 194 -4.29 1.90 26.10
CA GLY A 194 -4.12 1.56 27.52
C GLY A 194 -5.43 1.51 28.32
N HIS A 195 -6.53 2.04 27.79
CA HIS A 195 -7.85 1.95 28.43
C HIS A 195 -8.62 0.67 28.06
N THR A 196 -8.14 -0.07 27.07
CA THR A 196 -8.76 -1.30 26.59
C THR A 196 -7.76 -2.43 26.80
N LYS A 197 -8.00 -3.30 27.80
CA LYS A 197 -7.05 -4.36 28.16
C LYS A 197 -6.58 -5.18 26.94
N THR A 198 -7.50 -5.50 26.02
CA THR A 198 -7.16 -6.27 24.81
C THR A 198 -6.17 -5.53 23.90
N LEU A 199 -6.30 -4.20 23.73
CA LEU A 199 -5.40 -3.42 22.88
C LEU A 199 -4.10 -3.02 23.59
N GLN A 200 -4.14 -2.88 24.91
CA GLN A 200 -2.96 -2.58 25.72
C GLN A 200 -1.89 -3.67 25.55
N ASP A 201 -2.31 -4.94 25.54
CA ASP A 201 -1.42 -6.09 25.44
C ASP A 201 -0.88 -6.29 24.01
N GLU A 202 -1.41 -5.57 23.00
CA GLU A 202 -0.94 -5.66 21.61
C GLU A 202 0.42 -4.98 21.41
N ILE A 203 0.71 -3.90 22.12
CA ILE A 203 1.93 -3.11 21.92
C ILE A 203 3.06 -3.69 22.78
N THR A 204 4.02 -4.36 22.13
CA THR A 204 5.16 -4.99 22.82
C THR A 204 6.35 -4.07 22.97
N ARG A 205 6.48 -3.05 22.12
CA ARG A 205 7.57 -2.09 22.16
C ARG A 205 7.14 -0.72 21.67
N VAL A 206 7.67 0.33 22.30
CA VAL A 206 7.54 1.71 21.86
C VAL A 206 8.92 2.32 21.70
N ARG A 207 9.15 3.04 20.60
CA ARG A 207 10.30 3.92 20.37
C ARG A 207 9.78 5.28 19.95
N ARG A 208 10.46 6.35 20.36
CA ARG A 208 10.14 7.72 19.95
C ARG A 208 11.39 8.38 19.39
N SER A 209 11.20 9.27 18.43
CA SER A 209 12.22 10.24 18.02
C SER A 209 12.59 11.17 19.19
N VAL A 210 13.75 11.81 19.11
CA VAL A 210 14.25 12.72 20.17
C VAL A 210 13.24 13.81 20.50
N GLU A 211 12.58 14.37 19.48
CA GLU A 211 11.56 15.42 19.63
C GLU A 211 10.16 14.87 19.92
N GLY A 212 9.98 13.55 19.95
CA GLY A 212 8.69 12.91 20.19
C GLY A 212 7.65 13.08 19.07
N LYS A 213 8.03 13.62 17.91
CA LYS A 213 7.15 13.86 16.74
C LYS A 213 6.82 12.59 15.97
N VAL A 214 7.78 11.68 15.90
CA VAL A 214 7.64 10.35 15.29
C VAL A 214 7.65 9.28 16.39
N MET A 215 6.67 8.38 16.34
CA MET A 215 6.55 7.19 17.18
C MET A 215 6.66 5.92 16.34
N TYR A 216 7.32 4.92 16.90
CA TYR A 216 7.30 3.55 16.45
C TYR A 216 6.65 2.68 17.53
N ILE A 217 5.74 1.80 17.11
CA ILE A 217 5.19 0.73 17.93
C ILE A 217 5.48 -0.63 17.26
N ARG A 218 5.82 -1.62 18.08
CA ARG A 218 5.86 -3.02 17.68
C ARG A 218 4.60 -3.69 18.21
N VAL A 219 3.88 -4.36 17.33
CA VAL A 219 2.65 -5.09 17.65
C VAL A 219 2.99 -6.58 17.75
N ARG A 220 2.49 -7.26 18.79
CA ARG A 220 2.67 -8.70 18.98
C ARG A 220 2.16 -9.50 17.78
N PRO A 221 2.65 -10.73 17.56
CA PRO A 221 2.02 -11.60 16.58
C PRO A 221 0.61 -11.99 17.03
N PRO A 222 -0.29 -12.31 16.08
CA PRO A 222 -1.58 -12.89 16.41
C PRO A 222 -1.38 -14.25 17.07
N THR A 223 -2.27 -14.56 17.99
CA THR A 223 -2.47 -15.92 18.47
C THR A 223 -3.03 -16.79 17.35
N ALA A 224 -2.87 -18.12 17.45
CA ALA A 224 -3.39 -19.05 16.45
C ALA A 224 -4.92 -18.94 16.25
N GLU A 225 -5.64 -18.46 17.26
CA GLU A 225 -7.09 -18.25 17.24
C GLU A 225 -7.49 -16.95 16.50
N GLU A 226 -6.60 -15.96 16.47
CA GLU A 226 -6.81 -14.66 15.82
C GLU A 226 -6.48 -14.68 14.32
N VAL A 227 -5.65 -15.64 13.88
CA VAL A 227 -5.34 -15.81 12.46
C VAL A 227 -6.60 -16.27 11.74
N VAL A 228 -7.08 -15.45 10.80
CA VAL A 228 -8.16 -15.85 9.91
C VAL A 228 -7.57 -16.88 8.96
N VAL A 229 -7.67 -18.16 9.34
CA VAL A 229 -7.36 -19.27 8.44
C VAL A 229 -8.41 -19.20 7.32
N PRO A 230 -8.00 -19.02 6.05
CA PRO A 230 -8.92 -19.20 4.94
C PRO A 230 -9.50 -20.61 5.09
N GLN A 231 -10.77 -20.71 5.47
CA GLN A 231 -11.40 -22.02 5.58
C GLN A 231 -11.53 -22.59 4.17
N GLU A 232 -10.53 -23.38 3.77
CA GLU A 232 -10.62 -24.23 2.60
C GLU A 232 -11.81 -25.19 2.82
N GLY A 233 -12.97 -24.82 2.28
CA GLY A 233 -14.17 -25.67 2.28
C GLY A 233 -15.37 -25.20 3.11
N ARG A 234 -15.41 -23.98 3.67
CA ARG A 234 -16.71 -23.42 4.14
C ARG A 234 -17.43 -22.68 3.03
N ASP A 235 -18.67 -23.08 2.83
CA ASP A 235 -19.64 -22.61 1.85
C ASP A 235 -20.19 -21.21 2.21
N ASP A 236 -19.33 -20.30 2.69
CA ASP A 236 -19.69 -18.89 2.86
C ASP A 236 -19.62 -18.24 1.48
N SER A 237 -20.71 -18.43 0.73
CA SER A 237 -20.82 -18.07 -0.68
C SER A 237 -20.35 -16.64 -0.92
N LEU A 238 -20.58 -15.69 -0.02
CA LEU A 238 -20.17 -14.29 -0.23
C LEU A 238 -18.66 -14.08 -0.10
N ALA A 239 -17.98 -14.72 0.86
CA ALA A 239 -16.54 -14.62 1.02
C ALA A 239 -15.81 -15.40 -0.07
N ASN A 240 -16.36 -16.55 -0.47
CA ASN A 240 -15.88 -17.29 -1.63
C ASN A 240 -16.18 -16.57 -2.94
N ILE A 241 -17.33 -15.89 -3.09
CA ILE A 241 -17.65 -15.04 -4.23
C ILE A 241 -16.72 -13.85 -4.26
N LEU A 242 -16.43 -13.18 -3.14
CA LEU A 242 -15.48 -12.07 -3.10
C LEU A 242 -14.05 -12.54 -3.40
N ASN A 243 -13.64 -13.70 -2.89
CA ASN A 243 -12.35 -14.29 -3.20
C ASN A 243 -12.27 -14.81 -4.65
N MET A 244 -13.36 -15.36 -5.19
CA MET A 244 -13.48 -15.78 -6.58
C MET A 244 -13.55 -14.59 -7.51
N LEU A 245 -14.23 -13.50 -7.14
CA LEU A 245 -14.28 -12.24 -7.88
C LEU A 245 -12.92 -11.57 -7.85
N ASN A 246 -12.24 -11.53 -6.70
CA ASN A 246 -10.86 -11.03 -6.64
C ASN A 246 -9.91 -11.90 -7.45
N ARG A 247 -10.02 -13.23 -7.38
CA ARG A 247 -9.25 -14.15 -8.23
C ARG A 247 -9.61 -14.03 -9.71
N ARG A 248 -10.88 -13.79 -10.06
CA ARG A 248 -11.34 -13.70 -11.45
C ARG A 248 -11.02 -12.34 -12.04
N LEU A 249 -11.12 -11.25 -11.28
CA LEU A 249 -10.60 -9.93 -11.64
C LEU A 249 -9.09 -10.01 -11.88
N TYR A 250 -8.36 -10.66 -10.97
CA TYR A 250 -6.94 -10.95 -11.16
C TYR A 250 -6.71 -11.79 -12.42
N GLN A 251 -7.41 -12.90 -12.63
CA GLN A 251 -7.26 -13.74 -13.83
C GLN A 251 -7.65 -13.03 -15.14
N LEU A 252 -8.72 -12.25 -15.16
CA LEU A 252 -9.15 -11.47 -16.33
C LEU A 252 -8.14 -10.37 -16.68
N GLU A 253 -7.45 -9.83 -15.68
CA GLU A 253 -6.32 -8.92 -15.88
C GLU A 253 -5.08 -9.63 -16.47
N HIS A 254 -4.99 -10.96 -16.33
CA HIS A 254 -3.86 -11.80 -16.76
C HIS A 254 -4.14 -12.69 -17.99
N GLU A 255 -5.40 -12.92 -18.34
CA GLU A 255 -5.85 -13.71 -19.51
C GLU A 255 -5.93 -12.86 -20.79
N GLN A 256 -5.55 -11.56 -20.74
CA GLN A 256 -5.44 -10.76 -21.96
C GLN A 256 -4.38 -11.37 -22.89
N PRO A 257 -4.74 -11.71 -24.15
CA PRO A 257 -3.81 -12.33 -25.07
C PRO A 257 -2.68 -11.37 -25.39
N THR A 258 -1.46 -11.74 -25.00
CA THR A 258 -0.23 -11.14 -25.50
C THR A 258 -0.08 -11.53 -26.97
N THR A 259 -0.76 -10.78 -27.84
CA THR A 259 -0.52 -10.90 -29.27
C THR A 259 0.92 -10.44 -29.51
N PRO A 260 1.79 -11.24 -30.14
CA PRO A 260 3.13 -10.80 -30.47
C PRO A 260 3.01 -9.60 -31.41
N LEU A 261 3.69 -8.49 -31.10
CA LEU A 261 3.91 -7.40 -32.03
C LEU A 261 4.74 -7.94 -33.21
N GLY A 262 4.03 -8.46 -34.21
CA GLY A 262 4.59 -8.76 -35.51
C GLY A 262 5.04 -7.47 -36.16
N ALA A 263 6.28 -7.45 -36.63
CA ALA A 263 6.80 -6.41 -37.50
C ALA A 263 5.86 -6.21 -38.71
N GLY A 264 5.22 -5.06 -38.78
CA GLY A 264 4.35 -4.68 -39.89
C GLY A 264 4.34 -3.16 -40.02
N GLU A 265 5.07 -2.67 -41.02
CA GLU A 265 4.98 -1.31 -41.52
C GLU A 265 3.55 -1.02 -42.00
N GLY A 266 2.99 0.16 -41.70
CA GLY A 266 1.76 0.63 -42.35
C GLY A 266 0.85 1.52 -41.50
N GLU A 267 0.97 2.83 -41.71
CA GLU A 267 -0.05 3.88 -41.72
C GLU A 267 -1.30 3.80 -40.78
N GLY A 268 -1.36 4.75 -39.85
CA GLY A 268 -2.55 5.56 -39.55
C GLY A 268 -3.83 4.86 -39.09
N ALA A 269 -4.00 4.68 -37.77
CA ALA A 269 -5.32 4.50 -37.17
C ALA A 269 -5.42 5.19 -35.80
N ASP A 270 -6.42 6.06 -35.67
CA ASP A 270 -6.87 6.73 -34.44
C ASP A 270 -7.40 5.67 -33.44
N THR A 271 -6.70 5.47 -32.33
CA THR A 271 -7.08 4.51 -31.28
C THR A 271 -7.50 5.23 -30.00
N ARG A 272 -8.71 5.81 -30.04
CA ARG A 272 -9.46 6.07 -28.79
C ARG A 272 -10.01 4.75 -28.27
N LEU A 273 -9.30 4.13 -27.33
CA LEU A 273 -9.83 3.06 -26.48
C LEU A 273 -10.87 3.67 -25.52
N LEU A 274 -12.13 3.70 -25.94
CA LEU A 274 -13.28 3.88 -25.06
C LEU A 274 -13.59 2.52 -24.43
N TRP A 275 -13.33 2.39 -23.14
CA TRP A 275 -13.77 1.24 -22.34
C TRP A 275 -15.22 1.49 -21.92
N ASP A 276 -16.16 0.76 -22.50
CA ASP A 276 -17.58 0.88 -22.18
C ASP A 276 -17.96 -0.11 -21.06
N PHE A 277 -17.73 0.32 -19.83
CA PHE A 277 -17.99 -0.46 -18.60
C PHE A 277 -19.47 -0.78 -18.38
N ASP A 278 -20.39 -0.01 -18.99
CA ASP A 278 -21.83 -0.12 -18.72
C ASP A 278 -22.47 -1.33 -19.41
N ALA A 279 -21.91 -1.74 -20.55
CA ALA A 279 -22.41 -2.89 -21.32
C ALA A 279 -22.08 -4.24 -20.65
N GLU A 280 -20.86 -4.40 -20.13
CA GLU A 280 -20.43 -5.63 -19.46
C GLU A 280 -21.12 -5.82 -18.10
N LEU A 281 -21.32 -4.73 -17.35
CA LEU A 281 -22.02 -4.78 -16.07
C LEU A 281 -23.50 -5.15 -16.25
N SER A 282 -24.13 -4.65 -17.31
CA SER A 282 -25.53 -4.94 -17.64
C SER A 282 -25.73 -6.41 -18.04
N ALA A 283 -24.82 -6.99 -18.81
CA ALA A 283 -24.86 -8.41 -19.19
C ALA A 283 -24.69 -9.36 -17.99
N LEU A 284 -23.85 -8.98 -17.01
CA LEU A 284 -23.67 -9.74 -15.77
C LEU A 284 -24.91 -9.70 -14.86
N VAL A 285 -25.58 -8.55 -14.78
CA VAL A 285 -26.81 -8.39 -13.99
C VAL A 285 -27.99 -9.15 -14.61
N GLU A 286 -28.09 -9.20 -15.94
CA GLU A 286 -29.14 -9.98 -16.62
C GLU A 286 -28.92 -11.50 -16.51
N GLY A 287 -27.68 -11.98 -16.63
CA GLY A 287 -27.38 -13.41 -16.49
C GLY A 287 -27.63 -13.98 -15.09
N GLU A 288 -27.53 -13.15 -14.04
CA GLU A 288 -27.86 -13.55 -12.66
C GLU A 288 -29.38 -13.53 -12.40
N LYS A 289 -30.13 -12.62 -13.04
CA LYS A 289 -31.60 -12.61 -12.98
C LYS A 289 -32.20 -13.86 -13.61
N GLU A 290 -31.67 -14.31 -14.74
CA GLU A 290 -32.17 -15.52 -15.41
C GLU A 290 -31.92 -16.79 -14.58
N LYS A 291 -30.80 -16.87 -13.85
CA LYS A 291 -30.51 -17.96 -12.91
C LYS A 291 -31.40 -17.93 -11.66
N ALA A 292 -31.72 -16.75 -11.16
CA ALA A 292 -32.62 -16.59 -10.02
C ALA A 292 -34.08 -16.92 -10.35
N GLU A 293 -34.47 -16.79 -11.62
CA GLU A 293 -35.84 -17.09 -12.10
C GLU A 293 -36.03 -18.55 -12.55
N GLY A 294 -35.01 -19.41 -12.44
CA GLY A 294 -35.13 -20.86 -12.61
C GLY A 294 -35.45 -21.29 -14.04
N ARG A 295 -34.73 -20.75 -15.04
CA ARG A 295 -34.64 -21.30 -16.40
C ARG A 295 -33.28 -21.92 -16.68
#